data_AF-C7MUF8-F1
#
_entry.id   AF-C7MUF8-F1
#
_cell.length_a   1.000
_cell.length_b   1.000
_cell.length_c   1.000
_cell.angle_alpha   90.00
_cell.angle_beta   90.00
_cell.angle_gamma   90.00
#
_symmetry.space_group_name_H-M   'P 1'
#
loop_
_entity.id
_entity.type
_entity.pdbx_description
1 polymer ?
#
loop_
_entity_poly.entity_id
_entity_poly.type
_entity_poly.pdbx_seq_one_letter_code
_entity_poly.pdbx_strand_id
1 'polypeptide(L)'
;MVGGGIAGLAAATGLAERGVAVEVLEREPWLGGRVASWEESLPCGTPVSMSRGFHAFFRQYYNLRALLRRTDPGLDRLAEIADYPLQDAHGRTDTFRGLPRTPPWNALAFALRSPTFRPRDLIRLNVRAAAPLAAVSVPDTYERLDHVDAETFLHRINFPPAARHLAFDVFSRSFFAPPSRLSAAELATMFHLYFLGSAEGLIFDAPTDDFQTSLWGPLADYLTGLGATLRTGDPVHGLERTPQGYVVHHDAGSIEADAVVLATDVDGLRGIVHASRGLDDPRWRAEVDSLRAAPPFLVWRCWLDRPVAAHRPAFLATGGLDPLDNISVLERYESQSARWAREHGGSVVELHAYAASEDDDVDALCARLLRRLHETYPETAEADLLGDSVQWRADCPLFGVDSFASRPRVRTPFPGLVLAGDGIRIDLPVALMERAASTGLHAANCLLAQWGLAGHELRSVPTEGRSAVLRGLAGIGKGGVP
;
A
#
# COMPACT_ATOMS: atom_id res chain seq x y z
N MET A 1 -10.96 -19.37 -0.59
CA MET A 1 -10.31 -18.08 -0.31
C MET A 1 -11.40 -17.02 -0.21
N VAL A 2 -11.38 -16.19 0.82
CA VAL A 2 -12.34 -15.09 0.99
C VAL A 2 -11.63 -13.77 0.74
N GLY A 3 -11.97 -13.10 -0.35
CA GLY A 3 -11.27 -11.94 -0.89
C GLY A 3 -10.38 -12.27 -2.08
N GLY A 4 -10.58 -11.55 -3.18
CA GLY A 4 -9.83 -11.57 -4.44
C GLY A 4 -8.87 -10.38 -4.60
N GLY A 5 -8.46 -9.75 -3.50
CA GLY A 5 -7.35 -8.79 -3.48
C GLY A 5 -5.98 -9.47 -3.58
N ILE A 6 -4.89 -8.67 -3.57
CA ILE A 6 -3.51 -9.16 -3.70
C ILE A 6 -3.20 -10.35 -2.77
N ALA A 7 -3.59 -10.25 -1.49
CA ALA A 7 -3.33 -11.30 -0.51
C ALA A 7 -4.06 -12.61 -0.83
N GLY A 8 -5.33 -12.52 -1.23
CA GLY A 8 -6.14 -13.66 -1.63
C GLY A 8 -5.64 -14.31 -2.91
N LEU A 9 -5.31 -13.50 -3.93
CA LEU A 9 -4.75 -13.98 -5.20
C LEU A 9 -3.36 -14.60 -5.02
N ALA A 10 -2.51 -14.04 -4.15
CA ALA A 10 -1.22 -14.62 -3.81
C ALA A 10 -1.37 -15.98 -3.10
N ALA A 11 -2.29 -16.09 -2.14
CA ALA A 11 -2.58 -17.35 -1.46
C ALA A 11 -3.16 -18.40 -2.42
N ALA A 12 -4.14 -18.00 -3.23
CA ALA A 12 -4.77 -18.84 -4.25
C ALA A 12 -3.73 -19.40 -5.22
N THR A 13 -2.84 -18.53 -5.72
CA THR A 13 -1.76 -18.91 -6.64
C THR A 13 -0.81 -19.90 -5.97
N GLY A 14 -0.37 -19.60 -4.75
CA GLY A 14 0.54 -20.48 -4.00
C GLY A 14 -0.04 -21.89 -3.78
N LEU A 15 -1.35 -21.99 -3.52
CA LEU A 15 -2.05 -23.25 -3.32
C LEU A 15 -2.29 -24.00 -4.64
N ALA A 16 -2.81 -23.31 -5.66
CA ALA A 16 -3.13 -23.89 -6.97
C ALA A 16 -1.87 -24.43 -7.68
N GLU A 17 -0.73 -23.74 -7.56
CA GLU A 17 0.56 -24.21 -8.09
C GLU A 17 1.03 -25.55 -7.46
N ARG A 18 0.45 -25.97 -6.34
CA ARG A 18 0.72 -27.27 -5.68
C ARG A 18 -0.40 -28.28 -5.85
N GLY A 19 -1.35 -28.01 -6.76
CA GLY A 19 -2.45 -28.92 -7.08
C GLY A 19 -3.57 -28.94 -6.04
N VAL A 20 -3.62 -27.95 -5.13
CA VAL A 20 -4.74 -27.78 -4.21
C VAL A 20 -5.91 -27.19 -4.99
N ALA A 21 -7.11 -27.75 -4.82
CA ALA A 21 -8.33 -27.16 -5.38
C ALA A 21 -8.66 -25.84 -4.68
N VAL A 22 -8.79 -24.76 -5.44
CA VAL A 22 -9.01 -23.42 -4.90
C VAL A 22 -10.28 -22.82 -5.48
N GLU A 23 -11.11 -22.29 -4.58
CA GLU A 23 -12.22 -21.40 -4.93
C GLU A 23 -11.98 -20.03 -4.28
N VAL A 24 -12.08 -18.95 -5.06
CA VAL A 24 -11.94 -17.56 -4.61
C VAL A 24 -13.30 -16.90 -4.66
N LEU A 25 -13.75 -16.37 -3.52
CA LEU A 25 -14.99 -15.60 -3.38
C LEU A 25 -14.62 -14.14 -3.15
N GLU A 26 -14.98 -13.26 -4.09
CA GLU A 26 -14.75 -11.82 -4.05
C GLU A 26 -16.10 -11.09 -4.05
N ARG A 27 -16.26 -10.13 -3.13
CA ARG A 27 -17.49 -9.35 -2.96
C ARG A 27 -17.72 -8.46 -4.17
N GLU A 28 -16.69 -7.80 -4.66
CA GLU A 28 -16.79 -6.88 -5.79
C GLU A 28 -16.89 -7.65 -7.12
N PRO A 29 -17.44 -7.06 -8.20
CA PRO A 29 -17.51 -7.71 -9.51
C PRO A 29 -16.15 -7.75 -10.24
N TRP A 30 -15.08 -7.27 -9.61
CA TRP A 30 -13.71 -7.24 -10.13
C TRP A 30 -12.71 -7.77 -9.10
N LEU A 31 -11.56 -8.23 -9.58
CA LEU A 31 -10.44 -8.68 -8.75
C LEU A 31 -9.48 -7.52 -8.43
N GLY A 32 -8.56 -7.75 -7.49
CA GLY A 32 -7.51 -6.80 -7.12
C GLY A 32 -7.78 -6.02 -5.84
N GLY A 33 -9.02 -6.03 -5.35
CA GLY A 33 -9.42 -5.38 -4.10
C GLY A 33 -9.07 -3.89 -4.11
N ARG A 34 -8.18 -3.44 -3.21
CA ARG A 34 -7.73 -2.04 -3.15
C ARG A 34 -6.96 -1.57 -4.38
N VAL A 35 -6.46 -2.48 -5.21
CA VAL A 35 -5.72 -2.20 -6.44
C VAL A 35 -6.53 -2.63 -7.66
N ALA A 36 -7.85 -2.56 -7.58
CA ALA A 36 -8.74 -2.85 -8.70
C ALA A 36 -8.92 -1.63 -9.62
N SER A 37 -9.27 -1.90 -10.88
CA SER A 37 -9.85 -0.95 -11.82
C SER A 37 -11.21 -1.44 -12.28
N TRP A 38 -12.05 -0.50 -12.70
CA TRP A 38 -13.38 -0.77 -13.24
C TRP A 38 -13.74 0.26 -14.31
N GLU A 39 -14.75 -0.03 -15.10
CA GLU A 39 -15.26 0.91 -16.10
C GLU A 39 -16.36 1.78 -15.50
N GLU A 40 -16.32 3.07 -15.82
CA GLU A 40 -17.38 4.03 -15.58
C GLU A 40 -17.77 4.72 -16.90
N SER A 41 -18.91 5.39 -16.93
CA SER A 41 -19.34 6.20 -18.08
C SER A 41 -19.38 7.66 -17.69
N LEU A 42 -18.70 8.50 -18.47
CA LEU A 42 -18.79 9.95 -18.35
C LEU A 42 -20.23 10.44 -18.66
N PRO A 43 -20.62 11.68 -18.30
CA PRO A 43 -21.94 12.24 -18.61
C PRO A 43 -22.31 12.19 -20.10
N CYS A 44 -21.31 12.23 -20.98
CA CYS A 44 -21.49 12.10 -22.44
C CYS A 44 -21.65 10.65 -22.95
N GLY A 45 -21.64 9.66 -22.05
CA GLY A 45 -21.74 8.23 -22.37
C GLY A 45 -20.42 7.57 -22.78
N THR A 46 -19.31 8.30 -22.74
CA THR A 46 -17.98 7.75 -23.09
C THR A 46 -17.51 6.82 -21.97
N PRO A 47 -17.16 5.55 -22.27
CA PRO A 47 -16.60 4.64 -21.28
C PRO A 47 -15.17 5.07 -20.92
N VAL A 48 -14.88 5.07 -19.64
CA VAL A 48 -13.57 5.42 -19.07
C VAL A 48 -13.20 4.41 -18.00
N SER A 49 -11.90 4.24 -17.74
CA SER A 49 -11.45 3.45 -16.61
C SER A 49 -11.28 4.32 -15.38
N MET A 50 -11.66 3.74 -14.25
CA MET A 50 -11.47 4.27 -12.93
C MET A 50 -10.66 3.28 -12.09
N SER A 51 -10.00 3.80 -11.06
CA SER A 51 -9.32 2.98 -10.07
C SER A 51 -9.36 3.67 -8.72
N ARG A 52 -8.84 3.00 -7.69
CA ARG A 52 -8.71 3.58 -6.34
C ARG A 52 -7.57 4.57 -6.16
N GLY A 53 -6.95 4.96 -7.27
CA GLY A 53 -5.93 5.98 -7.34
C GLY A 53 -4.55 5.43 -7.66
N PHE A 54 -3.57 6.32 -7.66
CA PHE A 54 -2.18 6.02 -7.94
C PHE A 54 -1.57 4.95 -7.01
N HIS A 55 -1.01 3.89 -7.60
CA HIS A 55 -0.29 2.83 -6.88
C HIS A 55 1.11 2.63 -7.47
N ALA A 56 2.13 2.87 -6.64
CA ALA A 56 3.54 2.66 -6.98
C ALA A 56 3.97 1.20 -6.76
N PHE A 57 4.48 0.54 -7.81
CA PHE A 57 5.02 -0.82 -7.75
C PHE A 57 6.54 -0.79 -7.57
N PHE A 58 6.96 -0.66 -6.31
CA PHE A 58 8.37 -0.60 -5.96
C PHE A 58 9.14 -1.87 -6.38
N ARG A 59 10.41 -1.71 -6.76
CA ARG A 59 11.25 -2.82 -7.23
C ARG A 59 11.59 -3.84 -6.14
N GLN A 60 11.61 -3.41 -4.88
CA GLN A 60 11.77 -4.27 -3.71
C GLN A 60 10.50 -5.02 -3.27
N TYR A 61 9.37 -4.88 -3.99
CA TYR A 61 8.18 -5.70 -3.75
C TYR A 61 8.40 -7.11 -4.31
N TYR A 62 9.32 -7.86 -3.70
CA TYR A 62 9.83 -9.10 -4.24
C TYR A 62 8.75 -10.17 -4.37
N ASN A 63 7.87 -10.31 -3.38
CA ASN A 63 6.83 -11.32 -3.40
C ASN A 63 5.70 -10.93 -4.36
N LEU A 64 5.29 -9.66 -4.37
CA LEU A 64 4.29 -9.19 -5.35
C LEU A 64 4.82 -9.32 -6.78
N ARG A 65 6.06 -8.91 -7.05
CA ARG A 65 6.67 -9.05 -8.38
C ARG A 65 6.88 -10.50 -8.76
N ALA A 66 7.19 -11.37 -7.81
CA ALA A 66 7.23 -12.80 -8.08
C ALA A 66 5.85 -13.30 -8.53
N LEU A 67 4.77 -12.88 -7.86
CA LEU A 67 3.39 -13.21 -8.27
C LEU A 67 3.10 -12.72 -9.70
N LEU A 68 3.38 -11.45 -10.00
CA LEU A 68 3.12 -10.88 -11.33
C LEU A 68 3.93 -11.57 -12.45
N ARG A 69 5.14 -12.08 -12.13
CA ARG A 69 5.98 -12.83 -13.10
C ARG A 69 5.36 -14.14 -13.59
N ARG A 70 4.32 -14.67 -12.94
CA ARG A 70 3.60 -15.86 -13.45
C ARG A 70 2.99 -15.61 -14.82
N THR A 71 2.52 -14.39 -15.05
CA THR A 71 1.79 -14.01 -16.27
C THR A 71 2.55 -12.99 -17.11
N ASP A 72 3.61 -12.42 -16.56
CA ASP A 72 4.50 -11.48 -17.23
C ASP A 72 5.95 -11.68 -16.74
N PRO A 73 6.67 -12.70 -17.24
CA PRO A 73 8.01 -13.03 -16.75
C PRO A 73 9.01 -11.88 -16.81
N GLY A 74 8.86 -10.99 -17.79
CA GLY A 74 9.66 -9.78 -17.99
C GLY A 74 9.24 -8.59 -17.10
N LEU A 75 8.01 -8.62 -16.58
CA LEU A 75 7.34 -7.46 -15.99
C LEU A 75 7.19 -6.31 -17.01
N ASP A 76 6.95 -6.64 -18.28
CA ASP A 76 6.84 -5.70 -19.39
C ASP A 76 5.62 -4.78 -19.27
N ARG A 77 4.62 -5.17 -18.46
CA ARG A 77 3.42 -4.37 -18.15
C ARG A 77 3.62 -3.39 -17.00
N LEU A 78 4.83 -3.27 -16.46
CA LEU A 78 5.22 -2.27 -15.48
C LEU A 78 6.26 -1.33 -16.09
N ALA A 79 5.90 -0.06 -16.30
CA ALA A 79 6.78 0.96 -16.84
C ALA A 79 7.45 1.78 -15.74
N GLU A 80 8.73 2.10 -15.94
CA GLU A 80 9.50 2.93 -15.01
C GLU A 80 8.95 4.36 -14.94
N ILE A 81 8.69 4.84 -13.73
CA ILE A 81 8.44 6.26 -13.48
C ILE A 81 9.76 6.93 -13.15
N ALA A 82 10.37 7.55 -14.17
CA ALA A 82 11.74 8.08 -14.12
C ALA A 82 11.98 9.21 -13.09
N ASP A 83 10.92 9.87 -12.64
CA ASP A 83 10.96 10.81 -11.52
C ASP A 83 9.56 11.01 -10.93
N TYR A 84 9.51 11.33 -9.64
CA TYR A 84 8.28 11.65 -8.91
C TYR A 84 8.56 12.82 -7.97
N PRO A 85 8.65 14.05 -8.53
CA PRO A 85 9.04 15.22 -7.76
C PRO A 85 8.13 15.46 -6.56
N LEU A 86 8.72 15.97 -5.47
CA LEU A 86 7.98 16.55 -4.35
C LEU A 86 8.10 18.06 -4.41
N GLN A 87 6.98 18.76 -4.52
CA GLN A 87 6.94 20.22 -4.46
C GLN A 87 6.38 20.69 -3.12
N ASP A 88 7.04 21.67 -2.52
CA ASP A 88 6.54 22.31 -1.29
C ASP A 88 5.62 23.52 -1.57
N ALA A 89 4.98 24.05 -0.53
CA ALA A 89 4.13 25.24 -0.62
C ALA A 89 4.83 26.53 -1.12
N HIS A 90 6.18 26.54 -1.18
CA HIS A 90 6.95 27.66 -1.71
C HIS A 90 7.42 27.43 -3.17
N GLY A 91 6.95 26.34 -3.80
CA GLY A 91 7.31 25.97 -5.17
C GLY A 91 8.68 25.31 -5.31
N ARG A 92 9.38 25.00 -4.20
CA ARG A 92 10.67 24.28 -4.24
C ARG A 92 10.41 22.81 -4.55
N THR A 93 11.20 22.25 -5.46
CA THR A 93 11.00 20.87 -5.92
C THR A 93 12.20 19.98 -5.61
N ASP A 94 11.94 18.89 -4.90
CA ASP A 94 12.85 17.78 -4.70
C ASP A 94 12.64 16.72 -5.78
N THR A 95 13.74 16.13 -6.27
CA THR A 95 13.74 15.09 -7.31
C THR A 95 14.42 13.83 -6.79
N PHE A 96 13.88 12.67 -7.15
CA PHE A 96 14.45 11.36 -6.84
C PHE A 96 15.24 10.79 -8.01
N ARG A 97 15.21 11.45 -9.18
CA ARG A 97 15.95 11.06 -10.37
C ARG A 97 17.46 11.05 -10.12
N GLY A 98 18.11 9.95 -10.51
CA GLY A 98 19.56 9.83 -10.54
C GLY A 98 20.22 9.81 -9.15
N LEU A 99 19.50 9.42 -8.11
CA LEU A 99 20.11 9.14 -6.82
C LEU A 99 20.99 7.88 -6.91
N PRO A 100 22.13 7.84 -6.19
CA PRO A 100 22.90 6.60 -6.04
C PRO A 100 21.99 5.48 -5.56
N ARG A 101 22.14 4.28 -6.10
CA ARG A 101 21.33 3.14 -5.67
C ARG A 101 21.80 2.58 -4.34
N THR A 102 23.08 2.71 -3.98
CA THR A 102 23.65 2.04 -2.81
C THR A 102 23.36 2.79 -1.50
N PRO A 103 22.70 2.16 -0.51
CA PRO A 103 22.60 2.74 0.83
C PRO A 103 23.96 2.81 1.55
N PRO A 104 24.22 3.82 2.40
CA PRO A 104 23.38 4.99 2.71
C PRO A 104 23.61 6.19 1.77
N TRP A 105 24.37 6.02 0.68
CA TRP A 105 24.73 7.10 -0.24
C TRP A 105 23.51 7.69 -0.97
N ASN A 106 22.47 6.90 -1.19
CA ASN A 106 21.17 7.34 -1.70
C ASN A 106 20.57 8.48 -0.86
N ALA A 107 20.47 8.30 0.45
CA ALA A 107 19.89 9.26 1.38
C ALA A 107 20.78 10.49 1.54
N LEU A 108 22.10 10.32 1.57
CA LEU A 108 23.04 11.43 1.66
C LEU A 108 23.00 12.30 0.39
N ALA A 109 23.01 11.68 -0.79
CA ALA A 109 22.93 12.40 -2.07
C ALA A 109 21.60 13.15 -2.20
N PHE A 110 20.50 12.56 -1.74
CA PHE A 110 19.20 13.24 -1.69
C PHE A 110 19.26 14.48 -0.79
N ALA A 111 19.77 14.33 0.45
CA ALA A 111 19.90 15.45 1.38
C ALA A 111 20.82 16.57 0.86
N LEU A 112 21.87 16.23 0.11
CA LEU A 112 22.78 17.21 -0.49
C LEU A 112 22.20 17.92 -1.72
N ARG A 113 21.38 17.23 -2.53
CA ARG A 113 20.76 17.77 -3.75
C ARG A 113 19.49 18.56 -3.47
N SER A 114 18.87 18.32 -2.33
CA SER A 114 17.58 18.92 -2.00
C SER A 114 17.71 20.42 -1.69
N PRO A 115 17.01 21.32 -2.42
CA PRO A 115 16.89 22.73 -2.05
C PRO A 115 16.13 22.96 -0.73
N THR A 116 15.52 21.89 -0.20
CA THR A 116 14.76 21.87 1.05
C THR A 116 15.67 21.68 2.26
N PHE A 117 16.88 21.12 2.09
CA PHE A 117 17.86 20.88 3.16
C PHE A 117 18.95 21.95 3.16
N ARG A 118 19.13 22.68 4.27
CA ARG A 118 20.32 23.52 4.46
C ARG A 118 21.40 22.74 5.23
N PRO A 119 22.69 22.83 4.87
CA PRO A 119 23.76 22.11 5.57
C PRO A 119 23.83 22.37 7.08
N ARG A 120 23.46 23.58 7.52
CA ARG A 120 23.38 23.95 8.95
C ARG A 120 22.32 23.17 9.73
N ASP A 121 21.30 22.67 9.03
CA ASP A 121 20.18 21.95 9.64
C ASP A 121 20.58 20.49 9.94
N LEU A 122 21.56 19.93 9.21
CA LEU A 122 22.13 18.60 9.48
C LEU A 122 22.96 18.56 10.77
N ILE A 123 23.57 19.68 11.16
CA ILE A 123 24.40 19.79 12.37
C ILE A 123 23.54 19.66 13.65
N ARG A 124 22.25 19.97 13.57
CA ARG A 124 21.31 19.92 14.70
C ARG A 124 20.62 18.57 14.89
N LEU A 125 20.90 17.59 14.02
CA LEU A 125 20.33 16.26 14.12
C LEU A 125 20.84 15.53 15.37
N ASN A 126 19.91 15.01 16.16
CA ASN A 126 20.23 14.16 17.28
C ASN A 126 20.53 12.73 16.78
N VAL A 127 21.80 12.48 16.47
CA VAL A 127 22.28 11.19 15.93
C VAL A 127 21.93 10.01 16.85
N ARG A 128 21.91 10.22 18.18
CA ARG A 128 21.52 9.17 19.14
C ARG A 128 20.04 8.82 19.02
N ALA A 129 19.18 9.84 18.89
CA ALA A 129 17.75 9.62 18.68
C ALA A 129 17.44 9.03 17.29
N ALA A 130 18.29 9.29 16.29
CA ALA A 130 18.17 8.72 14.95
C ALA A 130 18.69 7.28 14.83
N ALA A 131 19.48 6.80 15.80
CA ALA A 131 20.08 5.46 15.80
C ALA A 131 19.07 4.32 15.53
N PRO A 132 17.82 4.34 16.05
CA PRO A 132 16.81 3.34 15.73
C PRO A 132 16.46 3.23 14.24
N LEU A 133 16.57 4.32 13.47
CA LEU A 133 16.34 4.30 12.02
C LEU A 133 17.43 3.52 11.27
N ALA A 134 18.66 3.51 11.80
CA ALA A 134 19.81 2.85 11.17
C ALA A 134 19.99 1.38 11.61
N ALA A 135 19.42 1.02 12.76
CA ALA A 135 19.53 -0.29 13.39
C ALA A 135 18.17 -0.98 13.52
N VAL A 136 17.36 -0.93 12.45
CA VAL A 136 16.10 -1.67 12.38
C VAL A 136 16.41 -3.17 12.46
N SER A 137 15.67 -3.87 13.33
CA SER A 137 15.59 -5.33 13.44
C SER A 137 14.12 -5.67 13.58
N VAL A 138 13.55 -6.47 12.68
CA VAL A 138 12.15 -6.92 12.80
C VAL A 138 12.14 -8.32 13.41
N PRO A 139 11.42 -8.57 14.53
CA PRO A 139 10.41 -7.69 15.15
C PRO A 139 10.91 -6.75 16.27
N ASP A 140 12.16 -6.84 16.74
CA ASP A 140 12.65 -6.11 17.94
C ASP A 140 12.42 -4.58 17.92
N THR A 141 12.44 -3.96 16.74
CA THR A 141 12.13 -2.54 16.55
C THR A 141 10.74 -2.19 17.07
N TYR A 142 9.76 -3.08 16.88
CA TYR A 142 8.40 -2.87 17.37
C TYR A 142 8.33 -2.92 18.89
N GLU A 143 9.01 -3.87 19.53
CA GLU A 143 9.08 -3.90 21.01
C GLU A 143 9.66 -2.61 21.60
N ARG A 144 10.57 -1.97 20.87
CA ARG A 144 11.28 -0.77 21.32
C ARG A 144 10.59 0.55 21.01
N LEU A 145 9.79 0.63 19.95
CA LEU A 145 9.29 1.90 19.42
C LEU A 145 7.77 1.94 19.22
N ASP A 146 7.06 0.82 19.32
CA ASP A 146 5.63 0.78 18.99
C ASP A 146 4.77 1.59 19.96
N HIS A 147 5.27 1.85 21.17
CA HIS A 147 4.64 2.69 22.21
C HIS A 147 4.88 4.20 22.02
N VAL A 148 5.55 4.62 20.93
CA VAL A 148 5.83 6.02 20.61
C VAL A 148 5.22 6.34 19.25
N ASP A 149 4.56 7.47 19.12
CA ASP A 149 4.06 7.94 17.82
C ASP A 149 5.19 8.51 16.94
N ALA A 150 4.98 8.48 15.62
CA ALA A 150 5.95 8.88 14.62
C ALA A 150 6.30 10.38 14.71
N GLU A 151 5.34 11.24 15.09
CA GLU A 151 5.58 12.67 15.32
C GLU A 151 6.56 12.87 16.48
N THR A 152 6.25 12.36 17.66
CA THR A 152 7.10 12.42 18.85
C THR A 152 8.50 11.87 18.56
N PHE A 153 8.61 10.76 17.85
CA PHE A 153 9.91 10.18 17.50
C PHE A 153 10.74 11.09 16.57
N LEU A 154 10.13 11.66 15.52
CA LEU A 154 10.81 12.57 14.60
C LEU A 154 11.19 13.90 15.28
N HIS A 155 10.37 14.38 16.21
CA HIS A 155 10.72 15.52 17.07
C HIS A 155 11.95 15.24 17.94
N ARG A 156 12.07 14.04 18.52
CA ARG A 156 13.26 13.64 19.31
C ARG A 156 14.54 13.60 18.48
N ILE A 157 14.44 13.23 17.20
CA ILE A 157 15.57 13.29 16.24
C ILE A 157 15.97 14.74 15.93
N ASN A 158 15.06 15.69 16.16
CA ASN A 158 15.22 17.10 15.82
C ASN A 158 15.44 17.29 14.30
N PHE A 159 14.65 16.58 13.48
CA PHE A 159 14.68 16.81 12.04
C PHE A 159 14.29 18.27 11.72
N PRO A 160 14.92 18.90 10.73
CA PRO A 160 14.56 20.25 10.29
C PRO A 160 13.07 20.29 9.89
N PRO A 161 12.32 21.39 10.13
CA PRO A 161 10.91 21.50 9.74
C PRO A 161 10.64 21.03 8.30
N ALA A 162 11.49 21.41 7.37
CA ALA A 162 11.34 21.07 5.96
C ALA A 162 11.60 19.56 5.66
N ALA A 163 12.56 18.94 6.37
CA ALA A 163 12.79 17.49 6.30
C ALA A 163 11.71 16.69 7.03
N ARG A 164 11.12 17.27 8.09
CA ARG A 164 9.94 16.76 8.76
C ARG A 164 8.76 16.77 7.81
N HIS A 165 8.47 17.86 7.10
CA HIS A 165 7.41 17.87 6.08
C HIS A 165 7.67 16.85 4.96
N LEU A 166 8.88 16.78 4.39
CA LEU A 166 9.19 15.75 3.42
C LEU A 166 8.99 14.31 3.97
N ALA A 167 9.51 14.00 5.16
CA ALA A 167 9.40 12.66 5.75
C ALA A 167 7.96 12.37 6.19
N PHE A 168 7.32 13.29 6.91
CA PHE A 168 5.93 13.19 7.31
C PHE A 168 5.04 13.05 6.10
N ASP A 169 5.16 13.91 5.10
CA ASP A 169 4.25 13.88 3.98
C ASP A 169 4.54 12.67 3.08
N VAL A 170 5.77 12.20 2.87
CA VAL A 170 6.00 10.96 2.08
C VAL A 170 5.46 9.72 2.80
N PHE A 171 5.55 9.66 4.13
CA PHE A 171 5.13 8.49 4.92
C PHE A 171 3.67 8.53 5.40
N SER A 172 3.12 9.69 5.78
CA SER A 172 1.71 9.87 6.13
C SER A 172 0.81 9.55 4.93
N ARG A 173 1.23 9.98 3.73
CA ARG A 173 0.54 9.68 2.47
C ARG A 173 0.46 8.19 2.17
N SER A 174 1.46 7.41 2.61
CA SER A 174 1.49 5.96 2.37
C SER A 174 0.51 5.18 3.26
N PHE A 175 0.07 5.76 4.39
CA PHE A 175 -0.80 5.10 5.37
C PHE A 175 -2.09 5.85 5.68
N PHE A 176 -2.35 6.96 4.99
CA PHE A 176 -3.56 7.78 5.12
C PHE A 176 -3.84 8.27 6.55
N ALA A 177 -2.80 8.36 7.39
CA ALA A 177 -2.94 8.72 8.80
C ALA A 177 -1.92 9.80 9.20
N PRO A 178 -2.31 10.72 10.10
CA PRO A 178 -1.38 11.73 10.60
C PRO A 178 -0.26 11.06 11.42
N PRO A 179 0.97 11.62 11.41
CA PRO A 179 2.11 11.05 12.13
C PRO A 179 1.88 10.85 13.65
N SER A 180 1.03 11.67 14.26
CA SER A 180 0.63 11.54 15.67
C SER A 180 -0.18 10.28 15.99
N ARG A 181 -0.76 9.63 14.96
CA ARG A 181 -1.52 8.38 15.09
C ARG A 181 -0.77 7.16 14.56
N LEU A 182 0.43 7.33 14.00
CA LEU A 182 1.24 6.24 13.45
C LEU A 182 2.31 5.80 14.43
N SER A 183 2.55 4.50 14.51
CA SER A 183 3.65 3.94 15.30
C SER A 183 5.02 4.37 14.77
N ALA A 184 5.93 4.79 15.67
CA ALA A 184 7.31 5.09 15.34
C ALA A 184 8.08 3.84 14.85
N ALA A 185 7.66 2.64 15.26
CA ALA A 185 8.25 1.39 14.79
C ALA A 185 7.94 1.14 13.31
N GLU A 186 6.72 1.43 12.87
CA GLU A 186 6.34 1.36 11.46
C GLU A 186 7.09 2.39 10.63
N LEU A 187 7.21 3.63 11.12
CA LEU A 187 8.03 4.65 10.46
C LEU A 187 9.48 4.19 10.29
N ALA A 188 10.09 3.64 11.36
CA ALA A 188 11.47 3.14 11.30
C ALA A 188 11.61 1.98 10.32
N THR A 189 10.68 1.03 10.34
CA THR A 189 10.68 -0.13 9.43
C THR A 189 10.49 0.30 7.98
N MET A 190 9.63 1.28 7.69
CA MET A 190 9.51 1.88 6.36
C MET A 190 10.80 2.59 5.92
N PHE A 191 11.42 3.37 6.80
CA PHE A 191 12.67 4.03 6.49
C PHE A 191 13.74 3.00 6.11
N HIS A 192 13.80 1.88 6.84
CA HIS A 192 14.66 0.77 6.47
C HIS A 192 14.25 0.18 5.11
N LEU A 193 12.98 -0.13 4.88
CA LEU A 193 12.50 -0.69 3.61
C LEU A 193 12.89 0.15 2.39
N TYR A 194 12.73 1.48 2.47
CA TYR A 194 12.92 2.38 1.33
C TYR A 194 14.34 2.96 1.20
N PHE A 195 15.06 3.17 2.30
CA PHE A 195 16.34 3.87 2.25
C PHE A 195 17.56 3.01 2.60
N LEU A 196 17.44 2.02 3.48
CA LEU A 196 18.61 1.31 4.01
C LEU A 196 18.67 -0.19 3.67
N GLY A 197 17.51 -0.81 3.52
CA GLY A 197 17.30 -2.23 3.36
C GLY A 197 17.36 -2.70 1.91
N SER A 198 17.20 -1.79 0.93
CA SER A 198 17.38 -2.09 -0.48
C SER A 198 17.98 -0.91 -1.26
N ALA A 199 18.69 -1.24 -2.34
CA ALA A 199 19.17 -0.27 -3.32
C ALA A 199 18.09 0.18 -4.31
N GLU A 200 16.94 -0.50 -4.27
CA GLU A 200 15.82 -0.37 -5.18
C GLU A 200 14.64 0.39 -4.55
N GLY A 201 14.77 0.71 -3.25
CA GLY A 201 13.73 1.24 -2.38
C GLY A 201 12.95 2.42 -2.93
N LEU A 202 13.64 3.30 -3.66
CA LEU A 202 13.09 4.55 -4.19
C LEU A 202 12.75 4.46 -5.68
N ILE A 203 12.78 3.27 -6.26
CA ILE A 203 12.45 3.07 -7.67
C ILE A 203 11.14 2.31 -7.72
N PHE A 204 10.12 2.95 -8.29
CA PHE A 204 8.86 2.30 -8.56
C PHE A 204 8.50 2.41 -10.04
N ASP A 205 7.77 1.39 -10.47
CA ASP A 205 7.16 1.32 -11.78
C ASP A 205 5.64 1.51 -11.59
N ALA A 206 4.92 1.83 -12.66
CA ALA A 206 3.46 1.89 -12.71
C ALA A 206 2.94 0.97 -13.83
N PRO A 207 1.74 0.39 -13.71
CA PRO A 207 1.14 -0.39 -14.79
C PRO A 207 1.00 0.43 -16.08
N THR A 208 1.27 -0.20 -17.22
CA THR A 208 1.20 0.43 -18.54
C THR A 208 -0.22 0.67 -19.03
N ASP A 209 -1.19 0.02 -18.40
CA ASP A 209 -2.63 0.15 -18.65
C ASP A 209 -3.38 -0.05 -17.33
N ASP A 210 -4.72 -0.02 -17.36
CA ASP A 210 -5.54 -0.26 -16.18
C ASP A 210 -5.18 -1.59 -15.45
N PHE A 211 -5.47 -1.66 -14.15
CA PHE A 211 -5.05 -2.79 -13.30
C PHE A 211 -5.64 -4.13 -13.71
N GLN A 212 -6.87 -4.15 -14.21
CA GLN A 212 -7.54 -5.35 -14.68
C GLN A 212 -6.83 -5.90 -15.92
N THR A 213 -6.57 -5.06 -16.93
CA THR A 213 -5.85 -5.47 -18.15
C THR A 213 -4.40 -5.86 -17.86
N SER A 214 -3.71 -5.07 -17.04
CA SER A 214 -2.28 -5.23 -16.81
C SER A 214 -1.94 -6.35 -15.82
N LEU A 215 -2.77 -6.58 -14.80
CA LEU A 215 -2.41 -7.41 -13.64
C LEU A 215 -3.41 -8.55 -13.41
N TRP A 216 -4.68 -8.24 -13.21
CA TRP A 216 -5.62 -9.19 -12.58
C TRP A 216 -6.33 -10.11 -13.57
N GLY A 217 -6.73 -9.62 -14.74
CA GLY A 217 -7.26 -10.48 -15.81
C GLY A 217 -6.28 -11.60 -16.20
N PRO A 218 -5.01 -11.28 -16.50
CA PRO A 218 -3.99 -12.30 -16.79
C PRO A 218 -3.80 -13.30 -15.65
N LEU A 219 -3.80 -12.83 -14.39
CA LEU A 219 -3.64 -13.70 -13.23
C LEU A 219 -4.89 -14.59 -13.00
N ALA A 220 -6.08 -14.07 -13.31
CA ALA A 220 -7.32 -14.82 -13.28
C ALA A 220 -7.30 -15.96 -14.31
N ASP A 221 -6.83 -15.68 -15.54
CA ASP A 221 -6.67 -16.68 -16.59
C ASP A 221 -5.67 -17.77 -16.17
N TYR A 222 -4.54 -17.38 -15.58
CA TYR A 222 -3.54 -18.31 -15.05
C TYR A 222 -4.12 -19.21 -13.95
N LEU A 223 -4.82 -18.64 -12.96
CA LEU A 223 -5.47 -19.39 -11.89
C LEU A 223 -6.54 -20.35 -12.42
N THR A 224 -7.36 -19.88 -13.35
CA THR A 224 -8.39 -20.71 -14.00
C THR A 224 -7.75 -21.86 -14.79
N GLY A 225 -6.62 -21.60 -15.46
CA GLY A 225 -5.83 -22.62 -16.14
C GLY A 225 -5.22 -23.68 -15.20
N LEU A 226 -4.99 -23.33 -13.93
CA LEU A 226 -4.61 -24.27 -12.87
C LEU A 226 -5.82 -24.99 -12.22
N GLY A 227 -7.04 -24.72 -12.69
CA GLY A 227 -8.27 -25.33 -12.20
C GLY A 227 -8.90 -24.61 -10.99
N ALA A 228 -8.48 -23.39 -10.68
CA ALA A 228 -9.13 -22.59 -9.65
C ALA A 228 -10.47 -22.01 -10.15
N THR A 229 -11.46 -21.95 -9.27
CA THR A 229 -12.75 -21.29 -9.52
C THR A 229 -12.71 -19.88 -8.94
N LEU A 230 -13.04 -18.87 -9.74
CA LEU A 230 -13.08 -17.47 -9.32
C LEU A 230 -14.53 -16.97 -9.40
N ARG A 231 -15.09 -16.54 -8.26
CA ARG A 231 -16.42 -15.93 -8.17
C ARG A 231 -16.30 -14.50 -7.69
N THR A 232 -16.71 -13.57 -8.52
CA THR A 232 -16.81 -12.13 -8.22
C THR A 232 -18.27 -11.75 -8.02
N GLY A 233 -18.56 -10.72 -7.24
CA GLY A 233 -19.94 -10.34 -6.90
C GLY A 233 -20.60 -11.30 -5.89
N ASP A 234 -19.82 -12.05 -5.10
CA ASP A 234 -20.31 -13.11 -4.21
C ASP A 234 -19.72 -12.93 -2.79
N PRO A 235 -20.28 -12.00 -1.98
CA PRO A 235 -19.79 -11.74 -0.63
C PRO A 235 -19.96 -12.93 0.30
N VAL A 236 -18.96 -13.15 1.15
CA VAL A 236 -19.00 -14.09 2.27
C VAL A 236 -19.50 -13.39 3.52
N HIS A 237 -20.46 -14.00 4.20
CA HIS A 237 -21.10 -13.45 5.40
C HIS A 237 -20.61 -14.07 6.69
N GLY A 238 -20.10 -15.30 6.65
CA GLY A 238 -19.70 -16.01 7.85
C GLY A 238 -19.20 -17.43 7.55
N LEU A 239 -18.59 -18.03 8.56
CA LEU A 239 -18.08 -19.40 8.52
C LEU A 239 -18.77 -20.24 9.60
N GLU A 240 -18.94 -21.53 9.34
CA GLU A 240 -19.26 -22.53 10.36
C GLU A 240 -18.14 -23.57 10.41
N ARG A 241 -17.50 -23.70 11.56
CA ARG A 241 -16.47 -24.72 11.76
C ARG A 241 -17.11 -26.09 11.97
N THR A 242 -16.69 -27.07 11.17
CA THR A 242 -17.16 -28.47 11.26
C THR A 242 -16.02 -29.39 11.73
N PRO A 243 -16.30 -30.66 12.08
CA PRO A 243 -15.23 -31.62 12.40
C PRO A 243 -14.28 -31.91 11.22
N GLN A 244 -14.74 -31.71 9.99
CA GLN A 244 -13.98 -32.01 8.75
C GLN A 244 -13.34 -30.77 8.11
N GLY A 245 -13.73 -29.56 8.51
CA GLY A 245 -13.23 -28.33 7.91
C GLY A 245 -14.14 -27.15 8.22
N TYR A 246 -14.61 -26.47 7.19
CA TYR A 246 -15.42 -25.26 7.28
C TYR A 246 -16.56 -25.29 6.25
N VAL A 247 -17.70 -24.75 6.64
CA VAL A 247 -18.73 -24.29 5.69
C VAL A 247 -18.60 -22.78 5.56
N VAL A 248 -18.44 -22.29 4.34
CA VAL A 248 -18.37 -20.86 4.01
C VAL A 248 -19.75 -20.43 3.52
N HIS A 249 -20.39 -19.48 4.20
CA HIS A 249 -21.68 -18.93 3.80
C HIS A 249 -21.49 -17.65 2.98
N HIS A 250 -22.06 -17.62 1.78
CA HIS A 250 -21.95 -16.51 0.83
C HIS A 250 -23.30 -16.25 0.15
N ASP A 251 -23.42 -15.17 -0.62
CA ASP A 251 -24.70 -14.76 -1.23
C ASP A 251 -25.32 -15.85 -2.11
N ALA A 252 -24.50 -16.54 -2.91
CA ALA A 252 -24.98 -17.61 -3.79
C ALA A 252 -25.25 -18.95 -3.07
N GLY A 253 -24.94 -19.08 -1.78
CA GLY A 253 -25.21 -20.29 -1.00
C GLY A 253 -24.13 -20.62 0.04
N SER A 254 -23.66 -21.87 0.00
CA SER A 254 -22.62 -22.33 0.92
C SER A 254 -21.67 -23.32 0.25
N ILE A 255 -20.40 -23.26 0.62
CA ILE A 255 -19.34 -24.15 0.11
C ILE A 255 -18.65 -24.84 1.29
N GLU A 256 -18.43 -26.16 1.18
CA GLU A 256 -17.58 -26.91 2.10
C GLU A 256 -16.11 -26.79 1.69
N ALA A 257 -15.22 -26.58 2.66
CA ALA A 257 -13.79 -26.44 2.42
C ALA A 257 -12.96 -27.07 3.55
N ASP A 258 -11.88 -27.77 3.20
CA ASP A 258 -10.91 -28.30 4.17
C ASP A 258 -10.16 -27.19 4.93
N ALA A 259 -9.98 -26.04 4.28
CA ALA A 259 -9.29 -24.87 4.82
C ALA A 259 -9.82 -23.56 4.22
N VAL A 260 -9.71 -22.48 5.00
CA VAL A 260 -10.15 -21.14 4.62
C VAL A 260 -9.00 -20.15 4.85
N VAL A 261 -8.78 -19.30 3.85
CA VAL A 261 -7.95 -18.09 3.98
C VAL A 261 -8.88 -16.89 3.99
N LEU A 262 -8.90 -16.13 5.09
CA LEU A 262 -9.59 -14.84 5.18
C LEU A 262 -8.63 -13.74 4.73
N ALA A 263 -8.86 -13.18 3.55
CA ALA A 263 -8.03 -12.19 2.88
C ALA A 263 -8.80 -10.88 2.58
N THR A 264 -9.58 -10.42 3.57
CA THR A 264 -10.47 -9.25 3.47
C THR A 264 -9.84 -7.99 4.04
N ASP A 265 -10.51 -6.85 3.88
CA ASP A 265 -10.21 -5.63 4.64
C ASP A 265 -10.58 -5.79 6.14
N VAL A 266 -10.29 -4.76 6.94
CA VAL A 266 -10.49 -4.76 8.39
C VAL A 266 -11.95 -5.00 8.78
N ASP A 267 -12.88 -4.29 8.14
CA ASP A 267 -14.30 -4.38 8.48
C ASP A 267 -14.91 -5.69 8.00
N GLY A 268 -14.53 -6.17 6.82
CA GLY A 268 -14.91 -7.48 6.31
C GLY A 268 -14.42 -8.61 7.21
N LEU A 269 -13.18 -8.52 7.72
CA LEU A 269 -12.63 -9.54 8.62
C LEU A 269 -13.42 -9.59 9.94
N ARG A 270 -13.66 -8.42 10.55
CA ARG A 270 -14.43 -8.32 11.79
C ARG A 270 -15.86 -8.81 11.58
N GLY A 271 -16.52 -8.38 10.51
CA GLY A 271 -17.89 -8.80 10.17
C GLY A 271 -18.02 -10.32 10.04
N ILE A 272 -17.16 -10.94 9.22
CA ILE A 272 -17.16 -12.39 9.02
C ILE A 272 -16.88 -13.12 10.35
N VAL A 273 -15.88 -12.69 11.12
CA VAL A 273 -15.53 -13.33 12.40
C VAL A 273 -16.66 -13.22 13.42
N HIS A 274 -17.34 -12.08 13.51
CA HIS A 274 -18.50 -11.91 14.39
C HIS A 274 -19.69 -12.79 13.99
N ALA A 275 -19.94 -12.95 12.69
CA ALA A 275 -21.02 -13.78 12.17
C ALA A 275 -20.69 -15.29 12.19
N SER A 276 -19.42 -15.67 12.36
CA SER A 276 -18.97 -17.06 12.28
C SER A 276 -19.23 -17.86 13.57
N ARG A 277 -19.61 -19.14 13.38
CA ARG A 277 -19.86 -20.12 14.43
C ARG A 277 -18.67 -21.06 14.63
N GLY A 278 -18.34 -21.36 15.90
CA GLY A 278 -17.25 -22.28 16.24
C GLY A 278 -15.85 -21.66 16.15
N LEU A 279 -15.76 -20.32 16.07
CA LEU A 279 -14.51 -19.55 16.13
C LEU A 279 -14.33 -18.91 17.53
N ASP A 280 -14.52 -19.70 18.58
CA ASP A 280 -14.66 -19.19 19.94
C ASP A 280 -13.33 -19.20 20.71
N ASP A 281 -12.41 -18.33 20.27
CA ASP A 281 -11.18 -17.98 21.01
C ASP A 281 -11.25 -16.50 21.42
N PRO A 282 -11.46 -16.19 22.72
CA PRO A 282 -11.65 -14.80 23.17
C PRO A 282 -10.45 -13.89 22.90
N ARG A 283 -9.23 -14.43 22.98
CA ARG A 283 -8.02 -13.64 22.77
C ARG A 283 -7.89 -13.27 21.30
N TRP A 284 -8.00 -14.24 20.41
CA TRP A 284 -7.91 -14.01 18.97
C TRP A 284 -9.04 -13.13 18.45
N ARG A 285 -10.27 -13.28 18.95
CA ARG A 285 -11.37 -12.35 18.64
C ARG A 285 -11.03 -10.92 19.07
N ALA A 286 -10.48 -10.73 20.27
CA ALA A 286 -10.03 -9.41 20.72
C ALA A 286 -8.90 -8.84 19.84
N GLU A 287 -7.97 -9.67 19.37
CA GLU A 287 -6.93 -9.27 18.41
C GLU A 287 -7.56 -8.79 17.09
N VAL A 288 -8.53 -9.51 16.55
CA VAL A 288 -9.29 -9.11 15.34
C VAL A 288 -10.08 -7.81 15.57
N ASP A 289 -10.77 -7.69 16.71
CA ASP A 289 -11.58 -6.51 17.05
C ASP A 289 -10.73 -5.25 17.28
N SER A 290 -9.46 -5.43 17.64
CA SER A 290 -8.52 -4.33 17.84
C SER A 290 -8.05 -3.69 16.53
N LEU A 291 -8.28 -4.33 15.38
CA LEU A 291 -7.93 -3.78 14.08
C LEU A 291 -8.74 -2.51 13.79
N ARG A 292 -8.04 -1.47 13.31
CA ARG A 292 -8.62 -0.18 12.96
C ARG A 292 -8.32 0.16 11.51
N ALA A 293 -9.28 0.81 10.86
CA ALA A 293 -9.04 1.48 9.60
C ALA A 293 -8.32 2.82 9.82
N ALA A 294 -7.53 3.24 8.84
CA ALA A 294 -6.94 4.56 8.74
C ALA A 294 -8.04 5.59 8.44
N PRO A 295 -7.79 6.89 8.73
CA PRO A 295 -8.69 7.96 8.36
C PRO A 295 -9.08 7.93 6.86
N PRO A 296 -10.23 8.53 6.52
CA PRO A 296 -10.68 8.60 5.14
C PRO A 296 -9.67 9.26 4.20
N PHE A 297 -9.78 8.89 2.93
CA PHE A 297 -9.07 9.53 1.84
C PHE A 297 -9.98 9.75 0.64
N LEU A 298 -9.62 10.75 -0.16
CA LEU A 298 -10.31 11.16 -1.37
C LEU A 298 -9.39 11.01 -2.58
N VAL A 299 -9.89 10.34 -3.61
CA VAL A 299 -9.30 10.32 -4.95
C VAL A 299 -10.30 10.92 -5.92
N TRP A 300 -9.91 11.98 -6.63
CA TRP A 300 -10.75 12.66 -7.60
C TRP A 300 -10.10 12.63 -8.97
N ARG A 301 -10.70 11.90 -9.90
CA ARG A 301 -10.26 11.84 -11.28
C ARG A 301 -11.10 12.78 -12.13
N CYS A 302 -10.43 13.63 -12.89
CA CYS A 302 -10.99 14.69 -13.70
C CYS A 302 -10.59 14.49 -15.16
N TRP A 303 -11.57 14.49 -16.06
CA TRP A 303 -11.37 14.45 -17.51
C TRP A 303 -11.54 15.85 -18.08
N LEU A 304 -10.43 16.46 -18.48
CA LEU A 304 -10.35 17.85 -18.92
C LEU A 304 -10.45 17.94 -20.45
N ASP A 305 -11.09 18.98 -20.97
CA ASP A 305 -11.20 19.26 -22.40
C ASP A 305 -9.90 19.81 -23.04
N ARG A 306 -8.92 20.17 -22.21
CA ARG A 306 -7.63 20.71 -22.62
C ARG A 306 -6.47 19.90 -22.06
N PRO A 307 -5.33 19.86 -22.77
CA PRO A 307 -4.17 19.13 -22.32
C PRO A 307 -3.44 19.90 -21.20
N VAL A 308 -2.97 19.17 -20.19
CA VAL A 308 -1.98 19.66 -19.23
C VAL A 308 -0.65 19.90 -19.95
N ALA A 309 0.08 20.95 -19.55
CA ALA A 309 1.32 21.32 -20.24
C ALA A 309 2.33 20.16 -20.27
N ALA A 310 2.95 19.94 -21.43
CA ALA A 310 3.81 18.77 -21.70
C ALA A 310 5.02 18.63 -20.77
N HIS A 311 5.46 19.71 -20.12
CA HIS A 311 6.60 19.70 -19.20
C HIS A 311 6.25 19.27 -17.77
N ARG A 312 4.95 19.15 -17.43
CA ARG A 312 4.53 18.64 -16.11
C ARG A 312 4.97 17.17 -15.96
N PRO A 313 5.22 16.67 -14.74
CA PRO A 313 5.60 15.28 -14.51
C PRO A 313 4.38 14.33 -14.57
N ALA A 314 4.61 13.04 -14.82
CA ALA A 314 3.59 11.99 -14.71
C ALA A 314 2.91 11.97 -13.33
N PHE A 315 3.70 12.18 -12.29
CA PHE A 315 3.27 12.22 -10.91
C PHE A 315 3.99 13.36 -10.18
N LEU A 316 3.26 14.15 -9.40
CA LEU A 316 3.78 15.19 -8.53
C LEU A 316 3.23 14.98 -7.13
N ALA A 317 4.11 14.79 -6.14
CA ALA A 317 3.71 14.89 -4.73
C ALA A 317 3.77 16.34 -4.26
N THR A 318 2.89 16.73 -3.34
CA THR A 318 2.78 18.11 -2.85
C THR A 318 2.84 18.17 -1.32
N GLY A 319 3.81 18.89 -0.76
CA GLY A 319 4.03 19.05 0.68
C GLY A 319 3.62 20.42 1.20
N GLY A 320 2.85 20.44 2.30
CA GLY A 320 2.33 21.68 2.89
C GLY A 320 1.29 22.42 2.03
N LEU A 321 0.70 21.76 1.02
CA LEU A 321 -0.32 22.31 0.13
C LEU A 321 -1.72 21.75 0.44
N ASP A 322 -2.07 21.69 1.73
CA ASP A 322 -3.35 21.15 2.19
C ASP A 322 -4.55 21.73 1.40
N PRO A 323 -5.47 20.88 0.89
CA PRO A 323 -5.57 19.42 1.12
C PRO A 323 -4.94 18.54 0.02
N LEU A 324 -4.16 19.11 -0.89
CA LEU A 324 -3.61 18.39 -2.04
C LEU A 324 -2.33 17.62 -1.64
N ASP A 325 -2.36 16.30 -1.79
CA ASP A 325 -1.23 15.40 -1.53
C ASP A 325 -0.45 14.99 -2.76
N ASN A 326 -1.15 14.79 -3.90
CA ASN A 326 -0.52 14.55 -5.18
C ASN A 326 -1.43 14.88 -6.37
N ILE A 327 -0.77 15.10 -7.51
CA ILE A 327 -1.37 15.23 -8.84
C ILE A 327 -0.77 14.14 -9.73
N SER A 328 -1.61 13.30 -10.31
CA SER A 328 -1.22 12.35 -11.36
C SER A 328 -1.78 12.80 -12.70
N VAL A 329 -0.98 12.70 -13.75
CA VAL A 329 -1.38 12.97 -15.14
C VAL A 329 -1.33 11.64 -15.88
N LEU A 330 -2.48 10.96 -15.92
CA LEU A 330 -2.57 9.51 -16.14
C LEU A 330 -2.16 9.12 -17.56
N GLU A 331 -2.45 9.97 -18.54
CA GLU A 331 -2.08 9.71 -19.94
C GLU A 331 -0.57 9.59 -20.19
N ARG A 332 0.27 9.90 -19.20
CA ARG A 332 1.73 9.79 -19.29
C ARG A 332 2.25 8.38 -19.01
N TYR A 333 1.44 7.52 -18.40
CA TYR A 333 1.85 6.15 -18.06
C TYR A 333 0.75 5.10 -18.22
N GLU A 334 -0.52 5.49 -18.32
CA GLU A 334 -1.66 4.59 -18.50
C GLU A 334 -2.21 4.68 -19.93
N SER A 335 -2.18 3.57 -20.66
CA SER A 335 -2.50 3.52 -22.09
C SER A 335 -3.96 3.87 -22.41
N GLN A 336 -4.92 3.49 -21.57
CA GLN A 336 -6.32 3.87 -21.73
C GLN A 336 -6.53 5.38 -21.58
N SER A 337 -6.01 6.00 -20.52
CA SER A 337 -6.02 7.46 -20.37
C SER A 337 -5.31 8.17 -21.52
N ALA A 338 -4.20 7.62 -22.03
CA ALA A 338 -3.50 8.15 -23.19
C ALA A 338 -4.32 8.08 -24.48
N ARG A 339 -5.13 7.03 -24.66
CA ARG A 339 -6.04 6.89 -25.79
C ARG A 339 -7.17 7.91 -25.71
N TRP A 340 -7.80 8.02 -24.54
CA TRP A 340 -8.85 9.01 -24.30
C TRP A 340 -8.35 10.44 -24.58
N ALA A 341 -7.17 10.80 -24.06
CA ALA A 341 -6.56 12.11 -24.27
C ALA A 341 -6.31 12.43 -25.76
N ARG A 342 -5.84 11.43 -26.55
CA ARG A 342 -5.65 11.60 -28.00
C ARG A 342 -6.96 11.79 -28.77
N GLU A 343 -8.02 11.11 -28.36
CA GLU A 343 -9.33 11.15 -29.02
C GLU A 343 -10.09 12.46 -28.71
N HIS A 344 -9.94 12.98 -27.50
CA HIS A 344 -10.70 14.16 -27.03
C HIS A 344 -9.87 15.46 -27.05
N GLY A 345 -8.56 15.38 -27.28
CA GLY A 345 -7.66 16.54 -27.23
C GLY A 345 -7.44 17.10 -25.83
N GLY A 346 -7.71 16.29 -24.80
CA GLY A 346 -7.72 16.66 -23.39
C GLY A 346 -6.65 15.98 -22.53
N SER A 347 -6.86 16.00 -21.21
CA SER A 347 -6.01 15.34 -20.21
C SER A 347 -6.82 14.64 -19.13
N VAL A 348 -6.27 13.58 -18.53
CA VAL A 348 -6.87 12.87 -17.40
C VAL A 348 -6.02 13.13 -16.16
N VAL A 349 -6.54 13.94 -15.25
CA VAL A 349 -5.83 14.37 -14.04
C VAL A 349 -6.46 13.74 -12.82
N GLU A 350 -5.66 13.22 -11.90
CA GLU A 350 -6.14 12.65 -10.64
C GLU A 350 -5.53 13.39 -9.46
N LEU A 351 -6.40 13.84 -8.55
CA LEU A 351 -6.06 14.59 -7.34
C LEU A 351 -6.33 13.74 -6.12
N HIS A 352 -5.44 13.83 -5.13
CA HIS A 352 -5.55 13.06 -3.90
C HIS A 352 -5.55 13.98 -2.69
N ALA A 353 -6.42 13.67 -1.73
CA ALA A 353 -6.37 14.18 -0.37
C ALA A 353 -6.38 12.99 0.59
N TYR A 354 -5.35 12.86 1.41
CA TYR A 354 -5.20 11.79 2.37
C TYR A 354 -5.39 12.29 3.79
N ALA A 355 -5.66 11.36 4.71
CA ALA A 355 -5.89 11.66 6.11
C ALA A 355 -6.97 12.74 6.33
N ALA A 356 -8.01 12.71 5.49
CA ALA A 356 -9.15 13.59 5.60
C ALA A 356 -9.94 13.30 6.89
N SER A 357 -10.68 14.29 7.37
CA SER A 357 -11.55 14.13 8.52
C SER A 357 -12.81 13.34 8.12
N GLU A 358 -13.33 12.53 9.04
CA GLU A 358 -14.63 11.85 8.85
C GLU A 358 -15.79 12.84 8.70
N ASP A 359 -15.63 14.04 9.27
CA ASP A 359 -16.61 15.13 9.22
C ASP A 359 -16.41 16.08 8.01
N ASP A 360 -15.43 15.81 7.13
CA ASP A 360 -15.19 16.68 5.97
C ASP A 360 -16.32 16.57 4.95
N ASP A 361 -16.79 17.73 4.47
CA ASP A 361 -17.67 17.81 3.32
C ASP A 361 -16.86 17.55 2.03
N VAL A 362 -17.20 16.45 1.35
CA VAL A 362 -16.53 15.98 0.14
C VAL A 362 -16.57 17.04 -0.97
N ASP A 363 -17.68 17.76 -1.14
CA ASP A 363 -17.80 18.76 -2.20
C ASP A 363 -16.92 19.98 -1.89
N ALA A 364 -16.88 20.40 -0.62
CA ALA A 364 -16.00 21.47 -0.16
C ALA A 364 -14.51 21.07 -0.30
N LEU A 365 -14.18 19.80 -0.06
CA LEU A 365 -12.84 19.25 -0.23
C LEU A 365 -12.42 19.22 -1.70
N CYS A 366 -13.29 18.76 -2.61
CA CYS A 366 -13.08 18.83 -4.06
C CYS A 366 -12.86 20.28 -4.52
N ALA A 367 -13.70 21.22 -4.07
CA ALA A 367 -13.53 22.64 -4.42
C ALA A 367 -12.17 23.22 -3.96
N ARG A 368 -11.66 22.78 -2.80
CA ARG A 368 -10.33 23.15 -2.32
C ARG A 368 -9.21 22.49 -3.14
N LEU A 369 -9.35 21.21 -3.50
CA LEU A 369 -8.41 20.49 -4.36
C LEU A 369 -8.31 21.14 -5.74
N LEU A 370 -9.44 21.54 -6.33
CA LEU A 370 -9.47 22.22 -7.64
C LEU A 370 -8.70 23.55 -7.59
N ARG A 371 -8.89 24.34 -6.51
CA ARG A 371 -8.10 25.56 -6.30
C ARG A 371 -6.60 25.27 -6.23
N ARG A 372 -6.18 24.23 -5.50
CA ARG A 372 -4.77 23.81 -5.43
C ARG A 372 -4.23 23.32 -6.77
N LEU A 373 -5.04 22.63 -7.57
CA LEU A 373 -4.68 22.24 -8.93
C LEU A 373 -4.44 23.49 -9.78
N HIS A 374 -5.32 24.49 -9.75
CA HIS A 374 -5.13 25.73 -10.51
C HIS A 374 -3.91 26.56 -10.03
N GLU A 375 -3.63 26.58 -8.73
CA GLU A 375 -2.42 27.23 -8.21
C GLU A 375 -1.14 26.54 -8.70
N THR A 376 -1.16 25.21 -8.76
CA THR A 376 0.01 24.39 -9.09
C THR A 376 0.22 24.30 -10.61
N TYR A 377 -0.86 24.01 -11.34
CA TYR A 377 -0.97 23.90 -12.81
C TYR A 377 -1.94 24.98 -13.36
N PRO A 378 -1.54 26.26 -13.43
CA PRO A 378 -2.42 27.36 -13.85
C PRO A 378 -3.08 27.17 -15.21
N GLU A 379 -2.46 26.43 -16.12
CA GLU A 379 -3.03 26.09 -17.42
C GLU A 379 -4.36 25.32 -17.33
N THR A 380 -4.62 24.64 -16.21
CA THR A 380 -5.86 23.88 -15.98
C THR A 380 -7.04 24.77 -15.61
N ALA A 381 -6.81 26.02 -15.19
CA ALA A 381 -7.88 26.94 -14.81
C ALA A 381 -8.74 27.39 -16.00
N GLU A 382 -8.24 27.21 -17.23
CA GLU A 382 -8.99 27.48 -18.47
C GLU A 382 -9.65 26.23 -19.06
N ALA A 383 -9.50 25.05 -18.42
CA ALA A 383 -10.06 23.79 -18.89
C ALA A 383 -11.47 23.56 -18.31
N ASP A 384 -12.35 23.05 -19.15
CA ASP A 384 -13.67 22.57 -18.75
C ASP A 384 -13.59 21.09 -18.34
N LEU A 385 -14.38 20.72 -17.34
CA LEU A 385 -14.51 19.35 -16.86
C LEU A 385 -15.54 18.61 -17.70
N LEU A 386 -15.09 17.69 -18.56
CA LEU A 386 -15.96 16.84 -19.38
C LEU A 386 -16.66 15.75 -18.55
N GLY A 387 -16.08 15.43 -17.39
CA GLY A 387 -16.65 14.59 -16.36
C GLY A 387 -15.62 14.30 -15.28
N ASP A 388 -16.08 13.70 -14.20
CA ASP A 388 -15.27 13.37 -13.04
C ASP A 388 -15.81 12.17 -12.25
N SER A 389 -14.95 11.61 -11.41
CA SER A 389 -15.27 10.52 -10.50
C SER A 389 -14.56 10.73 -9.17
N VAL A 390 -15.33 10.76 -8.09
CA VAL A 390 -14.84 10.97 -6.72
C VAL A 390 -14.96 9.66 -5.95
N GLN A 391 -13.85 9.23 -5.35
CA GLN A 391 -13.79 8.07 -4.47
C GLN A 391 -13.47 8.53 -3.05
N TRP A 392 -14.43 8.33 -2.14
CA TRP A 392 -14.25 8.51 -0.69
C TRP A 392 -14.20 7.14 -0.01
N ARG A 393 -13.09 6.84 0.68
CA ARG A 393 -12.81 5.50 1.24
C ARG A 393 -12.10 5.59 2.58
N ALA A 394 -12.34 4.62 3.46
CA ALA A 394 -11.74 4.53 4.79
C ALA A 394 -11.51 3.06 5.22
N ASP A 395 -10.75 2.31 4.42
CA ASP A 395 -10.63 0.84 4.53
C ASP A 395 -9.18 0.33 4.50
N CYS A 396 -8.20 1.23 4.52
CA CYS A 396 -6.80 0.85 4.69
C CYS A 396 -6.51 0.55 6.17
N PRO A 397 -5.67 -0.44 6.51
CA PRO A 397 -5.36 -0.73 7.90
C PRO A 397 -4.52 0.39 8.53
N LEU A 398 -4.94 0.86 9.70
CA LEU A 398 -4.15 1.76 10.53
C LEU A 398 -3.09 0.97 11.30
N PHE A 399 -1.85 1.44 11.28
CA PHE A 399 -0.78 0.92 12.13
C PHE A 399 -0.44 1.92 13.23
N GLY A 400 -1.33 1.96 14.23
CA GLY A 400 -1.23 2.88 15.36
C GLY A 400 -0.24 2.45 16.43
N VAL A 401 -0.04 3.36 17.37
CA VAL A 401 0.71 3.12 18.62
C VAL A 401 0.14 1.90 19.34
N ASP A 402 1.03 1.06 19.87
CA ASP A 402 0.73 -0.19 20.59
C ASP A 402 -0.11 -1.21 19.79
N SER A 403 -0.16 -1.11 18.45
CA SER A 403 -0.98 -2.00 17.63
C SER A 403 -0.24 -3.26 17.17
N PHE A 404 1.09 -3.31 17.20
CA PHE A 404 1.83 -4.43 16.60
C PHE A 404 1.70 -5.73 17.42
N ALA A 405 1.71 -5.63 18.75
CA ALA A 405 1.64 -6.79 19.63
C ALA A 405 0.27 -7.48 19.59
N SER A 406 -0.82 -6.71 19.49
CA SER A 406 -2.21 -7.17 19.47
C SER A 406 -2.73 -7.48 18.06
N ARG A 407 -2.00 -7.12 17.00
CA ARG A 407 -2.40 -7.41 15.63
C ARG A 407 -2.36 -8.93 15.36
N PRO A 408 -3.44 -9.51 14.81
CA PRO A 408 -3.49 -10.93 14.54
C PRO A 408 -2.45 -11.35 13.51
N ARG A 409 -1.93 -12.57 13.67
CA ARG A 409 -0.96 -13.19 12.78
C ARG A 409 -1.67 -14.02 11.70
N VAL A 410 -0.92 -14.42 10.68
CA VAL A 410 -1.42 -15.31 9.61
C VAL A 410 -1.95 -16.64 10.16
N ARG A 411 -1.25 -17.26 11.11
CA ARG A 411 -1.73 -18.47 11.79
C ARG A 411 -2.75 -18.09 12.85
N THR A 412 -3.94 -18.68 12.77
CA THR A 412 -4.98 -18.55 13.80
C THR A 412 -4.92 -19.73 14.78
N PRO A 413 -5.64 -19.66 15.91
CA PRO A 413 -5.84 -20.81 16.80
C PRO A 413 -6.64 -21.96 16.17
N PHE A 414 -7.28 -21.74 15.02
CA PHE A 414 -8.18 -22.72 14.40
C PHE A 414 -7.46 -23.44 13.25
N PRO A 415 -7.27 -24.77 13.34
CA PRO A 415 -6.64 -25.55 12.28
C PRO A 415 -7.37 -25.37 10.94
N GLY A 416 -6.62 -25.17 9.85
CA GLY A 416 -7.19 -24.91 8.53
C GLY A 416 -7.75 -23.50 8.31
N LEU A 417 -7.78 -22.61 9.31
CA LEU A 417 -8.14 -21.20 9.13
C LEU A 417 -6.90 -20.31 9.26
N VAL A 418 -6.59 -19.54 8.23
CA VAL A 418 -5.47 -18.59 8.22
C VAL A 418 -5.91 -17.22 7.73
N LEU A 419 -5.19 -16.18 8.14
CA LEU A 419 -5.42 -14.80 7.73
C LEU A 419 -4.39 -14.36 6.70
N ALA A 420 -4.81 -13.52 5.75
CA ALA A 420 -3.91 -12.85 4.82
C ALA A 420 -4.38 -11.41 4.60
N GLY A 421 -3.47 -10.53 4.19
CA GLY A 421 -3.76 -9.10 4.05
C GLY A 421 -2.59 -8.24 4.52
N ASP A 422 -2.56 -6.99 4.09
CA ASP A 422 -1.60 -6.01 4.59
C ASP A 422 -1.89 -5.62 6.05
N GLY A 423 -3.13 -5.71 6.51
CA GLY A 423 -3.51 -5.48 7.91
C GLY A 423 -3.09 -6.59 8.87
N ILE A 424 -2.51 -7.69 8.37
CA ILE A 424 -2.11 -8.85 9.16
C ILE A 424 -0.65 -8.74 9.56
N ARG A 425 -0.33 -9.14 10.80
CA ARG A 425 1.04 -9.13 11.31
C ARG A 425 1.89 -10.19 10.61
N ILE A 426 3.05 -9.76 10.16
CA ILE A 426 4.15 -10.61 9.73
C ILE A 426 5.45 -10.03 10.28
N ASP A 427 6.33 -10.87 10.82
CA ASP A 427 7.60 -10.43 11.40
C ASP A 427 8.68 -10.32 10.30
N LEU A 428 8.33 -9.64 9.20
CA LEU A 428 9.22 -9.32 8.07
C LEU A 428 9.12 -7.81 7.76
N PRO A 429 10.20 -7.17 7.29
CA PRO A 429 10.18 -5.77 6.87
C PRO A 429 9.48 -5.61 5.51
N VAL A 430 8.15 -5.73 5.52
CA VAL A 430 7.28 -5.59 4.35
C VAL A 430 6.14 -4.62 4.65
N ALA A 431 5.68 -3.88 3.64
CA ALA A 431 4.62 -2.89 3.79
C ALA A 431 3.67 -2.90 2.58
N LEU A 432 2.48 -2.32 2.73
CA LEU A 432 1.53 -2.05 1.65
C LEU A 432 1.24 -3.33 0.81
N MET A 433 1.25 -3.20 -0.52
CA MET A 433 1.00 -4.29 -1.46
C MET A 433 1.96 -5.47 -1.29
N GLU A 434 3.22 -5.21 -0.93
CA GLU A 434 4.20 -6.28 -0.66
C GLU A 434 3.83 -7.08 0.59
N ARG A 435 3.33 -6.40 1.64
CA ARG A 435 2.85 -7.11 2.84
C ARG A 435 1.64 -7.98 2.51
N ALA A 436 0.70 -7.49 1.70
CA ALA A 436 -0.44 -8.29 1.24
C ALA A 436 0.02 -9.54 0.47
N ALA A 437 0.94 -9.41 -0.48
CA ALA A 437 1.47 -10.56 -1.23
C ALA A 437 2.24 -11.53 -0.31
N SER A 438 3.03 -10.99 0.63
CA SER A 438 3.84 -11.78 1.57
C SER A 438 2.96 -12.58 2.53
N THR A 439 1.92 -11.97 3.11
CA THR A 439 1.00 -12.67 4.02
C THR A 439 0.13 -13.66 3.27
N GLY A 440 -0.26 -13.38 2.03
CA GLY A 440 -0.94 -14.33 1.15
C GLY A 440 -0.13 -15.60 0.88
N LEU A 441 1.12 -15.45 0.43
CA LEU A 441 2.04 -16.59 0.24
C LEU A 441 2.36 -17.30 1.56
N HIS A 442 2.50 -16.56 2.66
CA HIS A 442 2.70 -17.16 3.97
C HIS A 442 1.49 -17.99 4.44
N ALA A 443 0.27 -17.51 4.16
CA ALA A 443 -0.97 -18.23 4.44
C ALA A 443 -1.05 -19.53 3.63
N ALA A 444 -0.73 -19.48 2.34
CA ALA A 444 -0.61 -20.68 1.51
C ALA A 444 0.42 -21.65 2.09
N ASN A 445 1.61 -21.19 2.47
CA ASN A 445 2.65 -22.02 3.06
C ASN A 445 2.23 -22.67 4.38
N CYS A 446 1.42 -21.99 5.20
CA CYS A 446 0.90 -22.57 6.43
C CYS A 446 -0.02 -23.78 6.15
N LEU A 447 -0.90 -23.66 5.16
CA LEU A 447 -1.81 -24.73 4.75
C LEU A 447 -1.06 -25.86 4.03
N LEU A 448 -0.16 -25.54 3.11
CA LEU A 448 0.68 -26.53 2.41
C LEU A 448 1.50 -27.36 3.39
N ALA A 449 2.10 -26.73 4.40
CA ALA A 449 2.87 -27.44 5.43
C ALA A 449 1.99 -28.39 6.25
N GLN A 450 0.74 -28.01 6.55
CA GLN A 450 -0.23 -28.89 7.22
C GLN A 450 -0.55 -30.14 6.38
N TRP A 451 -0.54 -30.03 5.06
CA TRP A 451 -0.76 -31.13 4.13
C TRP A 451 0.51 -31.85 3.68
N GLY A 452 1.68 -31.52 4.27
CA GLY A 452 2.96 -32.15 3.91
C GLY A 452 3.46 -31.78 2.52
N LEU A 453 2.93 -30.72 1.91
CA LEU A 453 3.35 -30.20 0.62
C LEU A 453 4.45 -29.17 0.80
N ALA A 454 5.36 -29.10 -0.16
CA ALA A 454 6.39 -28.07 -0.15
C ALA A 454 5.75 -26.67 -0.25
N GLY A 455 6.34 -25.69 0.42
CA GLY A 455 5.93 -24.28 0.35
C GLY A 455 6.70 -23.50 -0.72
N HIS A 456 6.36 -22.22 -0.85
CA HIS A 456 7.01 -21.23 -1.70
C HIS A 456 8.01 -20.39 -0.91
N GLU A 457 9.09 -19.97 -1.56
CA GLU A 457 10.07 -19.05 -0.98
C GLU A 457 9.43 -17.68 -0.74
N LEU A 458 9.63 -17.11 0.46
CA LEU A 458 9.32 -15.72 0.76
C LEU A 458 10.63 -14.91 0.74
N ARG A 459 10.63 -13.80 0.02
CA ARG A 459 11.79 -12.90 -0.05
C ARG A 459 11.47 -11.57 0.59
N SER A 460 12.37 -11.02 1.38
CA SER A 460 12.25 -9.67 1.93
C SER A 460 13.56 -8.92 1.81
N VAL A 461 13.54 -7.62 2.04
CA VAL A 461 14.78 -6.91 2.42
C VAL A 461 15.34 -7.54 3.71
N PRO A 462 16.64 -7.36 4.02
CA PRO A 462 17.22 -7.91 5.24
C PRO A 462 16.41 -7.52 6.47
N THR A 463 16.11 -8.49 7.34
CA THR A 463 15.34 -8.28 8.58
C THR A 463 16.06 -7.40 9.58
N GLU A 464 17.36 -7.21 9.40
CA GLU A 464 18.22 -6.33 10.18
C GLU A 464 18.97 -5.33 9.29
N GLY A 465 19.27 -4.14 9.82
CA GLY A 465 20.04 -3.10 9.12
C GLY A 465 21.37 -3.62 8.57
N ARG A 466 21.71 -3.36 7.30
CA ARG A 466 22.82 -4.04 6.59
C ARG A 466 24.24 -3.77 7.13
N SER A 467 24.47 -2.66 7.83
CA SER A 467 25.82 -2.24 8.26
C SER A 467 26.10 -2.61 9.71
N ALA A 468 27.04 -3.54 9.92
CA ALA A 468 27.54 -3.88 11.25
C ALA A 468 28.13 -2.66 12.00
N VAL A 469 28.70 -1.70 11.27
CA VAL A 469 29.24 -0.44 11.83
C VAL A 469 28.13 0.49 12.30
N LEU A 470 27.05 0.65 11.50
CA LEU A 470 25.89 1.46 11.92
C LEU A 470 25.15 0.79 13.10
N ARG A 471 25.04 -0.54 13.10
CA ARG A 471 24.52 -1.31 14.24
C ARG A 471 25.40 -1.14 15.50
N GLY A 472 26.72 -1.18 15.34
CA GLY A 472 27.68 -0.96 16.43
C GLY A 472 27.60 0.45 17.03
N LEU A 473 27.56 1.48 16.18
CA LEU A 473 27.40 2.89 16.61
C LEU A 473 26.04 3.14 17.29
N ALA A 474 24.96 2.50 16.82
CA ALA A 474 23.66 2.52 17.49
C ALA A 474 23.68 1.78 18.85
N GLY A 475 24.48 0.72 18.98
CA GLY A 475 24.69 -0.03 20.22
C GLY A 475 25.47 0.75 21.29
N ILE A 476 26.45 1.58 20.88
CA ILE A 476 27.26 2.41 21.80
C ILE A 476 26.41 3.50 22.49
N GLY A 477 25.29 3.91 21.90
CA GLY A 477 24.32 4.80 22.52
C GLY A 477 23.52 4.19 23.69
N LYS A 478 23.58 2.87 23.90
CA LYS A 478 22.91 2.17 25.01
C LYS A 478 23.66 2.25 26.35
N GLY A 479 24.88 2.81 26.36
CA GLY A 479 25.81 2.75 27.49
C GLY A 479 25.79 3.91 28.49
N GLY A 480 24.72 4.70 28.60
CA GLY A 480 24.67 5.69 29.68
C GLY A 480 23.43 6.55 29.73
N VAL A 481 22.53 6.25 30.67
CA VAL A 481 22.20 7.06 31.87
C VAL A 481 21.71 6.05 32.94
N PRO A 482 22.14 6.16 34.22
CA PRO A 482 21.67 5.30 35.31
C PRO A 482 20.16 5.41 35.60
#